data_AF-I0ERA3-F1
#
_entry.id   AF-I0ERA3-F1
#
_cell.length_a   1.000
_cell.length_b   1.000
_cell.length_c   1.000
_cell.angle_alpha   90.00
_cell.angle_beta   90.00
_cell.angle_gamma   90.00
#
_symmetry.space_group_name_H-M   'P 1'
#
loop_
_entity.id
_entity.type
_entity.pdbx_description
1 polymer ?
#
loop_
_entity_poly.entity_id
_entity_poly.type
_entity_poly.pdbx_seq_one_letter_code
_entity_poly.pdbx_strand_id
1 'polypeptide(L)'
;MHKIFIIYEILEKQLENFLKMLDVEAEKVTNDSGMTIIESLESKLHNISVGIVLLTLDDRAISKADFDKGNENYHLQARQNVVLEMGMLMAKLGRKNVIILEKGDIKGPSDIRGIFHLDLRNIL
;
A
#
# COMPACT_ATOMS: atom_id res chain seq x y z
N MET A 1 -12.29 18.65 -12.93
CA MET A 1 -11.48 18.33 -11.75
C MET A 1 -11.05 16.88 -11.83
N HIS A 2 -9.75 16.60 -11.91
CA HIS A 2 -9.25 15.23 -11.76
C HIS A 2 -9.23 14.91 -10.27
N LYS A 3 -10.21 14.13 -9.79
CA LYS A 3 -10.18 13.63 -8.43
C LYS A 3 -9.07 12.56 -8.34
N ILE A 4 -8.02 12.85 -7.59
CA ILE A 4 -6.92 11.92 -7.33
C ILE A 4 -7.29 11.12 -6.08
N PHE A 5 -7.96 9.98 -6.27
CA PHE A 5 -8.36 9.12 -5.17
C PHE A 5 -7.24 8.19 -4.72
N ILE A 6 -6.70 8.44 -3.54
CA ILE A 6 -5.59 7.70 -2.99
C ILE A 6 -6.12 6.58 -2.11
N ILE A 7 -5.93 5.32 -2.53
CA ILE A 7 -6.27 4.11 -1.77
C ILE A 7 -5.06 3.63 -0.98
N TYR A 8 -5.22 3.50 0.34
CA TYR A 8 -4.18 3.06 1.27
C TYR A 8 -4.83 2.42 2.53
N GLU A 9 -4.11 1.53 3.22
CA GLU A 9 -4.60 0.89 4.47
C GLU A 9 -4.30 1.74 5.73
N ILE A 10 -3.20 2.49 5.74
CA ILE A 10 -2.80 3.39 6.84
C ILE A 10 -2.33 4.73 6.26
N LEU A 11 -3.01 5.84 6.53
CA LEU A 11 -2.47 7.18 6.27
C LEU A 11 -1.88 7.56 7.59
N GLU A 12 -0.58 7.81 7.58
CA GLU A 12 -0.06 8.68 8.61
C GLU A 12 -0.77 10.01 8.46
N LYS A 13 -1.23 10.57 9.58
CA LYS A 13 -1.93 11.86 9.61
C LYS A 13 -1.17 12.96 8.86
N GLN A 14 0.16 12.84 8.79
CA GLN A 14 1.01 13.75 8.03
C GLN A 14 0.76 13.66 6.51
N LEU A 15 0.60 12.45 5.95
CA LEU A 15 0.28 12.27 4.54
C LEU A 15 -1.14 12.76 4.22
N GLU A 16 -2.10 12.55 5.13
CA GLU A 16 -3.46 13.12 5.00
C GLU A 16 -3.42 14.65 4.93
N ASN A 17 -2.64 15.27 5.82
CA ASN A 17 -2.48 16.71 5.84
C ASN A 17 -1.79 17.23 4.58
N PHE A 18 -0.74 16.53 4.12
CA PHE A 18 -0.03 16.89 2.89
C PHE A 18 -0.96 16.86 1.68
N LEU A 19 -1.77 15.82 1.53
CA LEU A 19 -2.72 15.70 0.43
C LEU A 19 -3.81 16.78 0.49
N LYS A 20 -4.30 17.10 1.70
CA LYS A 20 -5.20 18.24 1.90
C LYS A 20 -4.58 19.58 1.51
N MET A 21 -3.29 19.80 1.80
CA MET A 21 -2.59 21.02 1.39
C MET A 21 -2.48 21.16 -0.14
N LEU A 22 -2.48 20.04 -0.86
CA LEU A 22 -2.43 20.00 -2.32
C LEU A 22 -3.82 20.02 -2.99
N ASP A 23 -4.90 20.18 -2.22
CA ASP A 23 -6.29 20.08 -2.70
C ASP A 23 -6.59 18.72 -3.36
N VAL A 24 -6.00 17.65 -2.81
CA VAL A 24 -6.19 16.27 -3.26
C VAL A 24 -7.13 15.51 -2.32
N GLU A 25 -8.25 15.01 -2.86
CA GLU A 25 -9.21 14.17 -2.13
C GLU A 25 -8.67 12.73 -1.97
N ALA A 26 -8.22 12.34 -0.77
CA ALA A 26 -7.82 10.97 -0.47
C ALA A 26 -8.99 10.14 0.10
N GLU A 27 -9.12 8.87 -0.29
CA GLU A 27 -10.15 7.98 0.23
C GLU A 27 -9.54 6.67 0.74
N LYS A 28 -9.61 6.48 2.06
CA LYS A 28 -9.16 5.25 2.68
C LYS A 28 -10.03 4.07 2.26
N VAL A 29 -9.41 2.94 1.90
CA VAL A 29 -10.14 1.67 1.81
C VAL A 29 -10.23 1.10 3.22
N THR A 30 -11.45 0.93 3.70
CA THR A 30 -11.78 0.34 4.98
C THR A 30 -12.80 -0.75 4.75
N ASN A 31 -12.72 -1.82 5.52
CA ASN A 31 -13.63 -2.95 5.40
C ASN A 31 -14.71 -2.88 6.47
N ASP A 32 -15.61 -1.90 6.36
CA ASP A 32 -16.51 -1.50 7.45
C ASP A 32 -17.94 -2.06 7.29
N SER A 33 -18.23 -2.74 6.19
CA SER A 33 -19.60 -2.98 5.70
C SER A 33 -19.95 -4.45 5.47
N GLY A 34 -19.16 -5.39 5.99
CA GLY A 34 -19.38 -6.84 5.78
C GLY A 34 -19.03 -7.33 4.37
N MET A 35 -18.47 -6.45 3.53
CA MET A 35 -17.89 -6.79 2.24
C MET A 35 -16.52 -7.47 2.43
N THR A 36 -16.02 -8.10 1.37
CA THR A 36 -14.61 -8.45 1.28
C THR A 36 -13.78 -7.21 0.97
N ILE A 37 -12.47 -7.29 1.25
CA ILE A 37 -11.53 -6.21 0.90
C ILE A 37 -11.53 -5.95 -0.62
N ILE A 38 -11.68 -7.00 -1.42
CA ILE A 38 -11.73 -6.95 -2.90
C ILE A 38 -12.95 -6.15 -3.34
N GLU A 39 -14.15 -6.47 -2.85
CA GLU A 39 -15.38 -5.76 -3.20
C GLU A 39 -15.32 -4.28 -2.78
N SER A 40 -14.78 -4.01 -1.59
CA SER A 40 -14.59 -2.64 -1.09
C SER A 40 -13.67 -1.83 -2.01
N LEU A 41 -12.54 -2.42 -2.45
CA LEU A 41 -11.66 -1.83 -3.46
C LEU A 41 -12.36 -1.59 -4.79
N GLU A 42 -13.03 -2.61 -5.33
CA GLU A 42 -13.69 -2.51 -6.65
C GLU A 42 -14.69 -1.36 -6.68
N SER A 43 -15.50 -1.21 -5.63
CA SER A 43 -16.48 -0.12 -5.51
C SER A 43 -15.84 1.28 -5.57
N LYS A 44 -14.61 1.42 -5.06
CA LYS A 44 -13.88 2.69 -4.98
C LYS A 44 -13.05 2.97 -6.24
N LEU A 45 -12.58 1.93 -6.93
CA LEU A 45 -11.73 2.02 -8.12
C LEU A 45 -12.41 2.61 -9.37
N HIS A 46 -13.71 2.89 -9.36
CA HIS A 46 -14.45 3.39 -10.52
C HIS A 46 -14.06 4.81 -10.96
N ASN A 47 -13.69 5.70 -10.04
CA ASN A 47 -13.42 7.12 -10.32
C ASN A 47 -11.98 7.55 -10.00
N ILE A 48 -11.04 6.61 -10.01
CA ILE A 48 -9.66 6.84 -9.57
C ILE A 48 -8.72 7.07 -10.76
N SER A 49 -7.84 8.07 -10.64
CA SER A 49 -6.82 8.38 -11.65
C SER A 49 -5.39 8.00 -11.23
N VAL A 50 -5.10 7.95 -9.93
CA VAL A 50 -3.78 7.65 -9.34
C VAL A 50 -3.98 6.90 -8.03
N GLY A 51 -3.19 5.85 -7.77
CA GLY A 51 -3.14 5.15 -6.49
C GLY A 51 -1.87 5.46 -5.72
N ILE A 52 -1.94 5.58 -4.39
CA ILE A 52 -0.75 5.70 -3.54
C ILE A 52 -0.82 4.64 -2.45
N VAL A 53 0.12 3.71 -2.47
CA VAL A 53 0.18 2.59 -1.52
C VAL A 53 1.23 2.92 -0.45
N LEU A 54 0.84 2.91 0.82
CA LEU A 54 1.80 2.92 1.92
C LEU A 54 2.15 1.48 2.29
N LEU A 55 3.40 1.08 2.06
CA LEU A 55 3.93 -0.19 2.54
C LEU A 55 4.47 0.01 3.97
N THR A 56 3.73 -0.54 4.94
CA THR A 56 4.13 -0.62 6.35
C THR A 56 4.59 -2.03 6.71
N LEU A 57 5.56 -2.11 7.63
CA LEU A 57 6.19 -3.35 8.11
C LEU A 57 5.40 -3.99 9.26
N ASP A 58 4.09 -4.18 9.09
CA ASP A 58 3.21 -4.56 10.21
C ASP A 58 3.15 -6.08 10.45
N ASP A 59 3.63 -6.91 9.51
CA ASP A 59 3.63 -8.37 9.63
C ASP A 59 5.05 -8.94 9.81
N ARG A 60 5.16 -9.99 10.63
CA ARG A 60 6.36 -10.83 10.74
C ARG A 60 6.19 -12.11 9.95
N ALA A 61 7.18 -12.47 9.17
CA ALA A 61 7.23 -13.74 8.45
C ALA A 61 8.51 -14.50 8.75
N ILE A 62 8.46 -15.81 8.52
CA ILE A 62 9.59 -16.73 8.65
C ILE A 62 9.59 -17.67 7.45
N SER A 63 10.78 -18.00 6.94
CA SER A 63 10.87 -18.98 5.86
C SER A 63 10.50 -20.36 6.38
N LYS A 64 9.88 -21.20 5.54
CA LYS A 64 9.59 -22.59 5.94
C LYS A 64 10.85 -23.33 6.37
N ALA A 65 11.97 -23.12 5.67
CA ALA A 65 13.24 -23.73 6.00
C ALA A 65 13.80 -23.30 7.37
N ASP A 66 13.59 -22.04 7.78
CA ASP A 66 13.98 -21.55 9.11
C ASP A 66 13.03 -22.07 10.18
N PHE A 67 11.73 -22.06 9.93
CA PHE A 67 10.72 -22.61 10.84
C PHE A 67 10.95 -24.11 11.11
N ASP A 68 11.15 -24.90 10.05
CA ASP A 68 11.39 -26.36 10.14
C ASP A 68 12.69 -26.68 10.90
N LYS A 69 13.66 -25.75 10.93
CA LYS A 69 14.92 -25.87 11.69
C LYS A 69 14.83 -25.33 13.11
N GLY A 70 13.69 -24.76 13.51
CA GLY A 70 13.53 -24.09 14.82
C GLY A 70 14.32 -22.79 14.94
N ASN A 71 14.69 -22.16 13.83
CA ASN A 71 15.35 -20.86 13.83
C ASN A 71 14.32 -19.74 14.09
N GLU A 72 14.70 -18.70 14.82
CA GLU A 72 13.86 -17.51 15.06
C GLU A 72 14.20 -16.36 14.08
N ASN A 73 14.55 -16.70 12.84
CA ASN A 73 14.91 -15.73 11.80
C ASN A 73 13.68 -15.06 11.19
N TYR A 74 12.93 -14.32 12.02
CA TYR A 74 11.81 -13.52 11.57
C TYR A 74 12.28 -12.33 10.75
N HIS A 75 11.55 -12.00 9.69
CA HIS A 75 11.72 -10.78 8.93
C HIS A 75 10.40 -10.03 8.87
N LEU A 76 10.50 -8.70 8.79
CA LEU A 76 9.35 -7.85 8.57
C LEU A 76 8.95 -7.91 7.10
N GLN A 77 7.65 -7.93 6.85
CA GLN A 77 7.08 -7.87 5.50
C GLN A 77 5.89 -6.92 5.48
N ALA A 78 5.53 -6.47 4.27
CA ALA A 78 4.28 -5.77 4.05
C ALA A 78 3.09 -6.68 4.39
N ARG A 79 2.01 -6.09 4.91
CA ARG A 79 0.76 -6.85 5.15
C ARG A 79 0.24 -7.44 3.85
N GLN A 80 -0.27 -8.67 3.90
CA GLN A 80 -0.77 -9.34 2.71
C GLN A 80 -1.92 -8.58 2.02
N ASN A 81 -2.79 -7.92 2.80
CA ASN A 81 -3.88 -7.11 2.26
C ASN A 81 -3.36 -5.92 1.44
N VAL A 82 -2.32 -5.22 1.93
CA VAL A 82 -1.67 -4.12 1.20
C VAL A 82 -1.07 -4.61 -0.12
N VAL A 83 -0.44 -5.79 -0.13
CA VAL A 83 0.13 -6.37 -1.35
C VAL A 83 -0.96 -6.68 -2.38
N LEU A 84 -2.10 -7.22 -1.93
CA LEU A 84 -3.27 -7.47 -2.80
C LEU A 84 -3.85 -6.17 -3.37
N GLU A 85 -4.10 -5.19 -2.51
CA GLU A 85 -4.57 -3.84 -2.86
C GLU A 85 -3.68 -3.18 -3.91
N MET A 86 -2.37 -3.22 -3.67
CA MET A 86 -1.36 -2.71 -4.60
C MET A 86 -1.46 -3.40 -5.96
N GLY A 87 -1.58 -4.73 -5.98
CA GLY A 87 -1.76 -5.50 -7.21
C GLY A 87 -3.02 -5.08 -7.98
N MET A 88 -4.15 -4.90 -7.29
CA MET A 88 -5.40 -4.44 -7.89
C MET A 88 -5.30 -3.02 -8.46
N LEU A 89 -4.67 -2.09 -7.72
CA LEU A 89 -4.39 -0.73 -8.19
C LEU A 89 -3.54 -0.74 -9.46
N MET A 90 -2.49 -1.55 -9.50
CA MET A 90 -1.64 -1.68 -10.68
C MET A 90 -2.39 -2.28 -11.86
N ALA A 91 -3.25 -3.28 -11.64
CA ALA A 91 -4.06 -3.88 -12.69
C ALA A 91 -5.06 -2.88 -13.28
N LYS A 92 -5.66 -2.03 -12.44
CA LYS A 92 -6.66 -1.05 -12.85
C LYS A 92 -6.06 0.21 -13.50
N LEU A 93 -5.06 0.79 -12.86
CA LEU A 93 -4.51 2.12 -13.21
C LEU A 93 -3.26 2.02 -14.09
N GLY A 94 -2.61 0.86 -14.09
CA GLY A 94 -1.28 0.68 -14.66
C GLY A 94 -0.18 1.19 -13.72
N ARG A 95 1.01 0.57 -13.80
CA ARG A 95 2.14 0.85 -12.90
C ARG A 95 2.56 2.32 -12.83
N LYS A 96 2.45 3.06 -13.95
CA LYS A 96 2.82 4.48 -14.04
C LYS A 96 1.93 5.44 -13.24
N ASN A 97 0.74 4.97 -12.86
CA ASN A 97 -0.25 5.74 -12.10
C ASN A 97 -0.36 5.23 -10.66
N VAL A 98 0.62 4.46 -10.19
CA VAL A 98 0.70 3.97 -8.81
C VAL A 98 2.02 4.45 -8.19
N ILE A 99 1.92 5.09 -7.04
CA ILE A 99 3.06 5.54 -6.22
C ILE A 99 3.15 4.61 -5.02
N ILE A 100 4.35 4.12 -4.72
CA ILE A 100 4.61 3.34 -3.51
C ILE A 100 5.37 4.23 -2.54
N LEU A 101 4.84 4.35 -1.33
CA LEU A 101 5.50 4.99 -0.21
C LEU A 101 6.01 3.89 0.71
N GLU A 102 7.31 3.88 0.97
CA GLU A 102 7.94 2.87 1.82
C GLU A 102 8.39 3.53 3.13
N LYS A 103 8.04 2.89 4.25
CA LYS A 103 8.52 3.29 5.58
C LYS A 103 9.47 2.23 6.14
N GLY A 104 10.77 2.51 6.08
CA GLY A 104 11.85 1.64 6.58
C GLY A 104 12.55 0.82 5.49
N ASP A 105 13.39 -0.14 5.89
CA ASP A 105 14.02 -1.09 4.96
C ASP A 105 13.05 -2.26 4.67
N ILE A 106 12.28 -2.12 3.60
CA ILE A 106 11.26 -3.11 3.22
C ILE A 106 11.85 -4.15 2.29
N LYS A 107 11.74 -5.44 2.65
CA LYS A 107 11.78 -6.53 1.67
C LYS A 107 10.42 -6.59 0.96
N GLY A 108 10.23 -5.69 0.00
CA GLY A 108 9.05 -5.71 -0.86
C GLY A 108 9.07 -6.93 -1.80
N PRO A 109 7.92 -7.30 -2.41
CA PRO A 109 7.90 -8.35 -3.41
C PRO A 109 8.93 -8.07 -4.51
N SER A 110 9.65 -9.10 -4.98
CA SER A 110 10.73 -8.94 -5.97
C SER A 110 10.29 -8.28 -7.28
N ASP A 111 8.98 -8.30 -7.54
CA ASP A 111 8.31 -7.92 -8.78
C ASP A 111 7.88 -6.44 -8.83
N ILE A 112 8.09 -5.67 -7.75
CA ILE A 112 7.85 -4.21 -7.73
C ILE A 112 9.06 -3.37 -8.16
N ARG A 113 10.12 -4.01 -8.68
CA ARG A 113 11.27 -3.32 -9.29
C ARG A 113 10.80 -2.53 -10.53
N GLY A 114 10.95 -1.20 -10.48
CA GLY A 114 10.57 -0.29 -11.57
C GLY A 114 9.29 0.53 -11.33
N ILE A 115 8.66 0.41 -10.17
CA ILE A 115 7.62 1.35 -9.71
C ILE A 115 8.29 2.51 -8.97
N PHE A 116 7.65 3.69 -8.98
CA PHE A 116 8.18 4.86 -8.29
C PHE A 116 8.06 4.69 -6.78
N HIS A 117 9.22 4.79 -6.10
CA HIS A 117 9.35 4.63 -4.66
C HIS A 117 9.73 5.97 -4.03
N LEU A 118 8.97 6.38 -3.02
CA LEU A 118 9.34 7.48 -2.13
C LEU A 118 9.66 6.90 -0.76
N ASP A 119 10.91 7.08 -0.34
CA ASP A 119 11.34 6.77 1.02
C ASP A 119 10.84 7.86 1.97
N LEU A 120 9.91 7.48 2.86
CA LEU A 120 9.32 8.39 3.81
C LEU A 120 10.25 8.78 4.97
N ARG A 121 11.42 8.13 5.13
CA ARG A 121 12.42 8.51 6.15
C ARG A 121 12.90 9.96 6.00
N ASN A 122 12.74 10.58 4.83
CA ASN A 122 13.22 11.92 4.51
C ASN A 122 12.12 12.97 4.31
N ILE A 123 10.85 12.61 4.45
CA ILE A 123 9.70 13.48 4.07
C ILE A 123 8.82 13.84 5.28
N LEU A 124 8.92 13.11 6.39
CA LEU A 124 8.08 13.26 7.59
C LEU A 124 8.86 13.33 8.89
#